data_AF-A0A9D7M745-F1
#
_entry.id   AF-A0A9D7M745-F1
#
_cell.length_a   1.000
_cell.length_b   1.000
_cell.length_c   1.000
_cell.angle_alpha   90.00
_cell.angle_beta   90.00
_cell.angle_gamma   90.00
#
_symmetry.space_group_name_H-M   'P 1'
#
loop_
_entity.id
_entity.type
_entity.pdbx_description
1 polymer ?
#
loop_
_entity_poly.entity_id
_entity_poly.type
_entity_poly.pdbx_seq_one_letter_code
_entity_poly.pdbx_strand_id
1 'polypeptide(L)'
;MATSGGLTNNDGYIQKLDPNGNHLWTGHLKGNRGDLPSAITIDKLNNVYVSGTFSGTMDINPFISQTQNIVANGGTDGFVLSLKLPTVPAGFIISEAQLMIMQGVAVDSLFYVYTVGNFSGTVDFDPFPPSFTLTATGFPMDIFTLKLGQVSPLPIELLSFNAKPVDNKDVRCDWVTASEIDNDYFTIERSKNGIDFETAGITDGAGNSNYQLSYAFTDTEPYRGLSYYRLKQTDFDGRSSYSEIVAVMLTDKNSLIGFLIPPQMNLRFILMAIWNMILH
;
A
#
# COMPACT_ATOMS: atom_id res chain seq x y z
N MET A 1 30.30 -18.46 -2.87
CA MET A 1 30.75 -17.40 -1.92
C MET A 1 30.25 -16.08 -2.45
N ALA A 2 29.42 -15.36 -1.69
CA ALA A 2 29.03 -14.00 -2.05
C ALA A 2 30.23 -13.07 -1.81
N THR A 3 30.70 -12.38 -2.85
CA THR A 3 31.73 -11.36 -2.74
C THR A 3 31.07 -9.99 -2.51
N SER A 4 31.62 -9.17 -1.62
CA SER A 4 31.17 -7.79 -1.37
C SER A 4 31.24 -6.98 -2.66
N GLY A 5 30.08 -6.61 -3.19
CA GLY A 5 29.96 -5.88 -4.46
C GLY A 5 30.08 -4.37 -4.32
N GLY A 6 30.35 -3.84 -3.12
CA GLY A 6 30.50 -2.43 -2.82
C GLY A 6 31.93 -2.03 -2.44
N LEU A 7 32.15 -0.71 -2.41
CA LEU A 7 33.45 -0.06 -2.21
C LEU A 7 33.97 -0.14 -0.76
N THR A 8 33.27 -0.84 0.14
CA THR A 8 33.65 -0.99 1.54
C THR A 8 33.56 -2.45 2.00
N ASN A 9 34.26 -2.75 3.08
CA ASN A 9 34.50 -4.09 3.62
C ASN A 9 33.33 -4.71 4.40
N ASN A 10 32.21 -4.00 4.59
CA ASN A 10 31.03 -4.45 5.34
C ASN A 10 29.73 -4.06 4.61
N ASP A 11 29.43 -4.72 3.48
CA ASP A 11 28.11 -4.63 2.86
C ASP A 11 27.18 -5.72 3.38
N GLY A 12 25.90 -5.39 3.55
CA GLY A 12 24.86 -6.36 3.86
C GLY A 12 24.49 -7.22 2.66
N TYR A 13 24.13 -8.48 2.88
CA TYR A 13 23.46 -9.29 1.87
C TYR A 13 22.32 -10.09 2.50
N ILE A 14 21.34 -10.41 1.66
CA ILE A 14 20.22 -11.27 2.01
C ILE A 14 20.34 -12.50 1.14
N GLN A 15 20.29 -13.68 1.76
CA GLN A 15 20.39 -14.95 1.06
C GLN A 15 19.14 -15.78 1.31
N LYS A 16 18.54 -16.29 0.23
CA LYS A 16 17.50 -17.32 0.32
C LYS A 16 18.10 -18.69 0.09
N LEU A 17 17.74 -19.64 0.96
CA LEU A 17 18.10 -21.04 0.87
C LEU A 17 16.83 -21.90 0.69
N ASP A 18 16.98 -23.09 0.13
CA ASP A 18 15.94 -24.12 0.15
C ASP A 18 15.92 -24.86 1.51
N PRO A 19 14.93 -25.73 1.79
CA PRO A 19 14.87 -26.48 3.04
C PRO A 19 16.06 -27.42 3.30
N ASN A 20 16.83 -27.76 2.27
CA ASN A 20 18.05 -28.57 2.38
C ASN A 20 19.31 -27.72 2.62
N GLY A 21 19.16 -26.39 2.69
CA GLY A 21 20.26 -25.44 2.85
C GLY A 21 20.96 -25.06 1.53
N ASN A 22 20.43 -25.46 0.38
CA ASN A 22 20.99 -25.07 -0.91
C ASN A 22 20.66 -23.61 -1.23
N HIS A 23 21.62 -22.91 -1.85
CA HIS A 23 21.44 -21.51 -2.25
C HIS A 23 20.41 -21.37 -3.38
N LEU A 24 19.45 -20.45 -3.20
CA LEU A 24 18.46 -20.09 -4.22
C LEU A 24 18.78 -18.73 -4.85
N TRP A 25 18.99 -17.68 -4.05
CA TRP A 25 19.38 -16.36 -4.54
C TRP A 25 20.08 -15.52 -3.47
N THR A 26 20.82 -14.49 -3.90
CA THR A 26 21.43 -13.47 -3.04
C THR A 26 21.10 -12.08 -3.56
N GLY A 27 20.64 -11.21 -2.66
CA GLY A 27 20.42 -9.80 -2.88
C GLY A 27 21.43 -9.00 -2.07
N HIS A 28 21.93 -7.91 -2.63
CA HIS A 28 22.97 -7.10 -1.99
C HIS A 28 22.39 -5.78 -1.52
N LEU A 29 22.60 -5.46 -0.25
CA LEU A 29 22.35 -4.14 0.30
C LEU A 29 23.69 -3.39 0.27
N LYS A 30 23.81 -2.45 -0.65
CA LYS A 30 25.07 -1.77 -0.93
C LYS A 30 25.02 -0.37 -0.37
N GLY A 31 26.10 0.10 0.21
CA GLY A 31 26.23 1.52 0.49
C GLY A 31 27.66 1.99 0.38
N ASN A 32 27.81 3.30 0.55
CA ASN A 32 29.10 3.96 0.42
C ASN A 32 29.88 4.04 1.74
N ARG A 33 29.27 3.63 2.87
CA ARG A 33 29.87 3.54 4.20
C ARG A 33 29.18 2.44 5.01
N GLY A 34 29.98 1.56 5.64
CA GLY A 34 29.56 0.30 6.28
C GLY A 34 28.10 0.21 6.74
N ASP A 35 27.36 -0.71 6.11
CA ASP A 35 25.94 -0.93 6.31
C ASP A 35 25.73 -2.28 6.97
N LEU A 36 25.07 -2.28 8.13
CA LEU A 36 24.94 -3.48 8.96
C LEU A 36 23.46 -3.84 9.12
N PRO A 37 22.93 -4.77 8.32
CA PRO A 37 21.69 -5.45 8.68
C PRO A 37 21.91 -6.16 10.02
N SER A 38 21.03 -5.92 10.98
CA SER A 38 21.15 -6.45 12.35
C SER A 38 20.11 -7.52 12.67
N ALA A 39 18.95 -7.49 12.00
CA ALA A 39 17.93 -8.50 12.16
C ALA A 39 17.08 -8.69 10.89
N ILE A 40 16.53 -9.89 10.75
CA ILE A 40 15.66 -10.28 9.64
C ILE A 40 14.51 -11.14 10.17
N THR A 41 13.30 -10.91 9.66
CA THR A 41 12.12 -11.74 9.94
C THR A 41 11.28 -11.92 8.68
N ILE A 42 10.31 -12.83 8.72
CA ILE A 42 9.31 -13.02 7.67
C ILE A 42 7.90 -12.92 8.25
N ASP A 43 6.93 -12.46 7.46
CA ASP A 43 5.51 -12.54 7.82
C ASP A 43 4.85 -13.85 7.32
N LYS A 44 3.56 -13.99 7.60
CA LYS A 44 2.73 -15.13 7.16
C LYS A 44 2.52 -15.21 5.64
N LEU A 45 2.91 -14.18 4.89
CA LEU A 45 2.88 -14.13 3.41
C LEU A 45 4.26 -14.37 2.78
N ASN A 46 5.31 -14.62 3.59
CA ASN A 46 6.71 -14.71 3.16
C ASN A 46 7.33 -13.38 2.67
N ASN A 47 6.78 -12.23 3.06
CA ASN A 47 7.48 -10.97 2.94
C ASN A 47 8.63 -10.93 3.95
N VAL A 48 9.78 -10.42 3.52
CA VAL A 48 11.00 -10.34 4.34
C VAL A 48 11.12 -8.94 4.91
N TYR A 49 11.35 -8.84 6.22
CA TYR A 49 11.63 -7.57 6.89
C TYR A 49 13.05 -7.58 7.41
N VAL A 50 13.82 -6.54 7.10
CA VAL A 50 15.21 -6.40 7.54
C VAL A 50 15.35 -5.10 8.30
N SER A 51 15.84 -5.13 9.53
CA SER A 51 16.29 -3.92 10.21
C SER A 51 17.80 -3.86 10.24
N GLY A 52 18.33 -2.65 10.28
CA GLY A 52 19.75 -2.43 10.40
C GLY A 52 20.08 -0.98 10.56
N THR A 53 21.36 -0.70 10.48
CA THR A 53 21.89 0.64 10.64
C THR A 53 22.81 0.95 9.47
N PHE A 54 22.75 2.17 8.97
CA PHE A 54 23.49 2.61 7.80
C PHE A 54 24.07 4.01 7.99
N SER A 55 25.06 4.37 7.18
CA SER A 55 25.62 5.73 7.16
C SER A 55 25.92 6.16 5.73
N GLY A 56 25.91 7.47 5.46
CA GLY A 56 26.09 7.96 4.09
C GLY A 56 24.90 7.60 3.20
N THR A 57 25.15 6.90 2.10
CA THR A 57 24.13 6.54 1.09
C THR A 57 24.08 5.03 0.92
N MET A 58 22.87 4.47 0.97
CA MET A 58 22.61 3.05 0.85
C MET A 58 21.59 2.79 -0.28
N ASP A 59 21.91 1.87 -1.17
CA ASP A 59 20.99 1.26 -2.13
C ASP A 59 20.19 0.15 -1.45
N ILE A 60 18.91 0.41 -1.26
CA ILE A 60 17.97 -0.50 -0.60
C ILE A 60 17.28 -1.44 -1.60
N ASN A 61 17.61 -1.37 -2.89
CA ASN A 61 17.16 -2.36 -3.85
C ASN A 61 18.14 -3.55 -3.94
N PRO A 62 17.83 -4.70 -3.33
CA PRO A 62 18.66 -5.88 -3.43
C PRO A 62 18.76 -6.50 -4.84
N PHE A 63 17.92 -6.07 -5.80
CA PHE A 63 17.85 -6.63 -7.15
C PHE A 63 18.41 -5.68 -8.22
N ILE A 64 19.36 -6.21 -9.00
CA ILE A 64 20.32 -5.53 -9.89
C ILE A 64 19.78 -4.75 -11.11
N SER A 65 18.48 -4.44 -11.23
CA SER A 65 17.93 -3.73 -12.40
C SER A 65 17.65 -2.24 -12.20
N GLN A 66 17.54 -1.77 -10.95
CA GLN A 66 17.33 -0.35 -10.61
C GLN A 66 17.98 -0.05 -9.25
N THR A 67 18.48 1.17 -9.06
CA THR A 67 19.00 1.61 -7.75
C THR A 67 17.91 2.37 -7.00
N GLN A 68 17.73 2.10 -5.71
CA GLN A 68 16.88 2.90 -4.84
C GLN A 68 17.71 3.38 -3.66
N ASN A 69 18.16 4.63 -3.70
CA ASN A 69 19.07 5.16 -2.70
C ASN A 69 18.33 5.86 -1.57
N ILE A 70 18.82 5.66 -0.35
CA ILE A 70 18.47 6.40 0.85
C ILE A 70 19.73 7.08 1.39
N VAL A 71 19.57 8.25 2.03
CA VAL A 71 20.68 9.05 2.54
C VAL A 71 20.47 9.28 4.04
N ALA A 72 21.47 8.98 4.85
CA ALA A 72 21.45 9.23 6.28
C ALA A 72 21.56 10.74 6.56
N ASN A 73 20.79 11.24 7.53
CA ASN A 73 20.78 12.63 7.95
C ASN A 73 21.87 12.90 8.99
N GLY A 74 23.13 12.81 8.55
CA GLY A 74 24.30 13.11 9.36
C GLY A 74 25.05 11.86 9.80
N GLY A 75 24.80 11.39 11.03
CA GLY A 75 25.57 10.34 11.69
C GLY A 75 25.27 8.94 11.16
N THR A 76 24.56 8.14 11.95
CA THR A 76 24.33 6.73 11.66
C THR A 76 22.88 6.42 11.96
N ASP A 77 22.10 6.08 10.94
CA ASP A 77 20.65 6.02 11.02
C ASP A 77 20.15 4.59 11.03
N GLY A 78 19.00 4.37 11.66
CA GLY A 78 18.30 3.10 11.60
C GLY A 78 17.55 2.97 10.29
N PHE A 79 17.31 1.74 9.86
CA PHE A 79 16.40 1.43 8.77
C PHE A 79 15.57 0.19 9.09
N VAL A 80 14.38 0.10 8.48
CA VAL A 80 13.60 -1.12 8.39
C VAL A 80 13.12 -1.27 6.94
N LEU A 81 13.59 -2.30 6.25
CA LEU A 81 13.20 -2.64 4.88
C LEU A 81 12.12 -3.70 4.89
N SER A 82 11.16 -3.56 3.99
CA SER A 82 10.18 -4.60 3.64
C SER A 82 10.47 -5.05 2.21
N LEU A 83 10.71 -6.35 2.01
CA LEU A 83 10.91 -6.95 0.69
C LEU A 83 9.76 -7.92 0.44
N LYS A 84 8.90 -7.57 -0.49
CA LYS A 84 7.88 -8.47 -1.01
C LYS A 84 8.54 -9.39 -2.03
N LEU A 85 8.26 -10.68 -2.00
CA LEU A 85 8.76 -11.65 -2.98
C LEU A 85 7.53 -12.28 -3.64
N PRO A 86 7.51 -12.49 -4.98
CA PRO A 86 8.64 -12.49 -5.91
C PRO A 86 8.87 -11.20 -6.72
N THR A 87 8.07 -10.15 -6.53
CA THR A 87 8.15 -8.89 -7.28
C THR A 87 8.91 -7.78 -6.53
N VAL A 88 9.35 -6.74 -7.26
CA VAL A 88 10.27 -5.67 -6.82
C VAL A 88 9.94 -5.13 -5.41
N PRO A 89 10.94 -4.96 -4.53
CA PRO A 89 10.72 -4.55 -3.16
C PRO A 89 10.17 -3.13 -3.05
N ALA A 90 9.11 -2.96 -2.25
CA ALA A 90 8.68 -1.67 -1.74
C ALA A 90 9.37 -1.43 -0.40
N GLY A 91 10.54 -0.78 -0.42
CA GLY A 91 11.26 -0.37 0.78
C GLY A 91 10.65 0.91 1.38
N PHE A 92 10.32 0.88 2.67
CA PHE A 92 9.96 2.06 3.44
C PHE A 92 11.19 2.56 4.21
N ILE A 93 11.39 3.86 4.28
CA ILE A 93 12.48 4.48 5.04
C ILE A 93 11.95 4.76 6.44
N ILE A 94 12.72 4.40 7.46
CA ILE A 94 12.41 4.80 8.83
C ILE A 94 13.58 5.57 9.35
N SER A 95 13.34 6.87 9.54
CA SER A 95 14.05 7.80 10.41
C SER A 95 15.00 8.80 9.76
N GLU A 96 14.93 10.00 10.34
CA GLU A 96 15.82 11.16 10.18
C GLU A 96 16.69 11.33 11.46
N ALA A 97 17.29 10.24 11.97
CA ALA A 97 18.00 10.26 13.27
C ALA A 97 19.39 10.93 13.22
N GLN A 98 19.99 11.26 14.38
CA GLN A 98 21.41 11.65 14.49
C GLN A 98 22.33 10.44 14.74
N LEU A 99 21.91 9.51 15.60
CA LEU A 99 22.53 8.20 15.80
C LEU A 99 21.47 7.22 16.31
N MET A 100 21.22 6.15 15.55
CA MET A 100 20.25 5.11 15.84
C MET A 100 20.82 3.73 15.50
N ILE A 101 20.84 2.86 16.51
CA ILE A 101 21.34 1.48 16.40
C ILE A 101 20.17 0.52 16.51
N MET A 102 19.87 -0.17 15.41
CA MET A 102 18.79 -1.16 15.35
C MET A 102 19.29 -2.52 15.83
N GLN A 103 18.52 -3.21 16.66
CA GLN A 103 18.88 -4.53 17.21
C GLN A 103 17.93 -5.64 16.79
N GLY A 104 16.67 -5.32 16.49
CA GLY A 104 15.66 -6.33 16.23
C GLY A 104 14.50 -5.82 15.39
N VAL A 105 13.89 -6.75 14.66
CA VAL A 105 12.63 -6.56 13.95
C VAL A 105 11.73 -7.77 14.15
N ALA A 106 10.45 -7.52 14.37
CA ALA A 106 9.41 -8.54 14.45
C ALA A 106 8.17 -8.07 13.69
N VAL A 107 7.37 -9.01 13.20
CA VAL A 107 6.10 -8.74 12.51
C VAL A 107 5.01 -9.62 13.11
N ASP A 108 3.85 -9.04 13.40
CA ASP A 108 2.71 -9.78 13.94
C ASP A 108 1.78 -10.34 12.84
N SER A 109 0.77 -11.10 13.25
CA SER A 109 -0.21 -11.69 12.32
C SER A 109 -1.12 -10.65 11.62
N LEU A 110 -1.10 -9.40 12.08
CA LEU A 110 -1.83 -8.26 11.52
C LEU A 110 -0.92 -7.36 10.66
N PHE A 111 0.33 -7.76 10.41
CA PHE A 111 1.34 -7.02 9.65
C PHE A 111 1.81 -5.71 10.29
N TYR A 112 1.71 -5.57 11.62
CA TYR A 112 2.43 -4.52 12.32
C TYR A 112 3.89 -4.91 12.49
N VAL A 113 4.79 -3.96 12.20
CA VAL A 113 6.23 -4.14 12.43
C VAL A 113 6.61 -3.55 13.77
N TYR A 114 7.44 -4.28 14.49
CA TYR A 114 8.00 -3.88 15.77
C TYR A 114 9.51 -3.85 15.62
N THR A 115 10.14 -2.79 16.09
CA THR A 115 11.60 -2.70 16.10
C THR A 115 12.11 -2.10 17.39
N VAL A 116 13.32 -2.53 17.76
CA VAL A 116 13.98 -2.18 19.00
C VAL A 116 15.40 -1.74 18.72
N GLY A 117 15.91 -0.86 19.56
CA GLY A 117 17.24 -0.32 19.40
C GLY A 117 17.61 0.68 20.49
N ASN A 118 18.72 1.36 20.24
CA ASN A 118 19.16 2.50 21.04
C ASN A 118 19.25 3.73 20.15
N PHE A 119 19.03 4.91 20.73
CA PHE A 119 19.20 6.20 20.04
C PHE A 119 19.90 7.22 20.94
N SER A 120 20.54 8.21 20.30
CA SER A 120 21.05 9.41 20.99
C SER A 120 20.65 10.66 20.22
N GLY A 121 20.60 11.80 20.91
CA GLY A 121 20.10 13.04 20.33
C GLY A 121 18.58 13.01 20.20
N THR A 122 18.06 13.80 19.26
CA THR A 122 16.63 13.86 18.94
C THR A 122 16.33 12.99 17.73
N VAL A 123 15.32 12.13 17.83
CA VAL A 123 14.86 11.22 16.76
C VAL A 123 13.37 11.41 16.54
N ASP A 124 12.96 11.47 15.27
CA ASP A 124 11.56 11.36 14.87
C ASP A 124 11.15 9.88 14.79
N PHE A 125 10.18 9.50 15.60
CA PHE A 125 9.61 8.17 15.68
C PHE A 125 8.30 8.04 14.90
N ASP A 126 7.84 9.09 14.21
CA ASP A 126 6.76 9.01 13.23
C ASP A 126 7.28 9.35 11.83
N PRO A 127 7.33 8.37 10.91
CA PRO A 127 7.76 8.61 9.54
C PRO A 127 6.70 9.34 8.69
N PHE A 128 5.51 9.64 9.24
CA PHE A 128 4.45 10.41 8.57
C PHE A 128 4.10 11.67 9.38
N PRO A 129 3.74 12.78 8.72
CA PRO A 129 3.24 13.95 9.43
C PRO A 129 1.94 13.66 10.20
N PRO A 130 1.77 14.23 11.42
CA PRO A 130 2.72 15.10 12.12
C PRO A 130 3.87 14.32 12.78
N SER A 131 5.07 14.92 12.82
CA SER A 131 6.25 14.30 13.44
C SER A 131 6.07 14.02 14.93
N PHE A 132 6.71 12.95 15.40
CA PHE A 132 6.76 12.58 16.82
C PHE A 132 8.20 12.41 17.28
N THR A 133 8.79 13.51 17.75
CA THR A 133 10.20 13.53 18.15
C THR A 133 10.40 13.21 19.63
N LEU A 134 11.42 12.41 19.94
CA LEU A 134 11.91 12.16 21.28
C LEU A 134 13.40 12.47 21.37
N THR A 135 13.81 13.08 22.48
CA THR A 135 15.22 13.40 22.75
C THR A 135 15.74 12.49 23.85
N ALA A 136 16.85 11.81 23.58
CA ALA A 136 17.52 10.97 24.57
C ALA A 136 17.98 11.82 25.76
N THR A 137 17.69 11.35 26.97
CA THR A 137 18.05 12.00 28.24
C THR A 137 19.13 11.24 29.01
N GLY A 138 19.31 9.94 28.71
CA GLY A 138 20.41 9.12 29.21
C GLY A 138 21.71 9.32 28.42
N PHE A 139 22.83 9.39 29.13
CA PHE A 139 24.17 9.37 28.53
C PHE A 139 24.71 7.93 28.54
N PRO A 140 25.12 7.32 27.41
CA PRO A 140 25.25 7.91 26.07
C PRO A 140 24.03 7.71 25.13
N MET A 141 23.08 6.82 25.45
CA MET A 141 21.92 6.49 24.60
C MET A 141 20.72 6.05 25.46
N ASP A 142 19.51 6.24 24.94
CA ASP A 142 18.27 5.66 25.47
C ASP A 142 17.80 4.49 24.61
N ILE A 143 17.08 3.55 25.22
CA ILE A 143 16.44 2.42 24.52
C ILE A 143 15.10 2.86 23.92
N PHE A 144 14.67 2.21 22.85
CA PHE A 144 13.31 2.37 22.33
C PHE A 144 12.68 1.04 21.92
N THR A 145 11.35 1.03 21.93
CA THR A 145 10.54 0.03 21.23
C THR A 145 9.53 0.79 20.38
N LEU A 146 9.55 0.54 19.08
CA LEU A 146 8.73 1.23 18.10
C LEU A 146 7.78 0.24 17.44
N LYS A 147 6.48 0.52 17.51
CA LYS A 147 5.47 -0.12 16.68
C LYS A 147 5.21 0.77 15.48
N LEU A 148 5.49 0.25 14.29
CA LEU A 148 5.29 0.92 13.02
C LEU A 148 3.92 0.57 12.46
N GLY A 149 3.41 1.43 11.59
CA GLY A 149 2.14 1.22 10.88
C GLY A 149 2.10 -0.12 10.14
N GLN A 150 0.89 -0.56 9.81
CA GLN A 150 0.67 -1.81 9.09
C GLN A 150 1.35 -1.76 7.71
N VAL A 151 2.39 -2.57 7.52
CA VAL A 151 3.09 -2.77 6.24
C VAL A 151 2.39 -3.85 5.41
N SER A 152 1.06 -3.76 5.35
CA SER A 152 0.29 -4.59 4.43
C SER A 152 0.90 -4.44 3.04
N PRO A 153 0.90 -5.47 2.17
CA PRO A 153 0.69 -5.14 0.78
C PRO A 153 -0.54 -4.23 0.76
N LEU A 154 -0.34 -2.94 0.49
CA LEU A 154 -1.45 -2.07 0.18
C LEU A 154 -2.15 -2.78 -0.99
N PRO A 155 -3.41 -3.22 -0.79
CA PRO A 155 -4.08 -4.11 -1.71
C PRO A 155 -4.43 -3.30 -2.94
N ILE A 156 -3.58 -3.32 -3.97
CA ILE A 156 -3.70 -2.44 -5.15
C ILE A 156 -3.69 -0.94 -4.77
N GLU A 157 -3.22 -0.10 -5.67
CA GLU A 157 -3.56 1.32 -5.59
C GLU A 157 -4.61 1.59 -6.65
N LEU A 158 -5.89 1.45 -6.25
CA LEU A 158 -7.02 1.75 -7.12
C LEU A 158 -7.05 3.27 -7.29
N LEU A 159 -6.68 3.74 -8.48
CA LEU A 159 -6.65 5.18 -8.78
C LEU A 159 -8.07 5.72 -8.97
N SER A 160 -8.94 4.93 -9.58
CA SER A 160 -10.33 5.33 -9.80
C SER A 160 -11.23 4.15 -10.08
N PHE A 161 -12.50 4.29 -9.68
CA PHE A 161 -13.62 3.48 -10.14
C PHE A 161 -14.77 4.42 -10.52
N ASN A 162 -15.34 4.25 -11.70
CA ASN A 162 -16.47 5.03 -12.19
C ASN A 162 -17.51 4.10 -12.82
N ALA A 163 -18.79 4.42 -12.64
CA ALA A 163 -19.90 3.75 -13.30
C ALA A 163 -20.82 4.80 -13.93
N LYS A 164 -21.19 4.60 -15.20
CA LYS A 164 -22.02 5.54 -15.97
C LYS A 164 -23.05 4.81 -16.85
N PRO A 165 -24.23 5.41 -17.07
CA PRO A 165 -25.21 4.84 -17.96
C PRO A 165 -24.73 4.91 -19.42
N VAL A 166 -25.03 3.86 -20.20
CA VAL A 166 -24.80 3.78 -21.65
C VAL A 166 -26.14 3.55 -22.34
N ASP A 167 -26.49 4.44 -23.27
CA ASP A 167 -27.75 4.44 -24.02
C ASP A 167 -29.02 4.34 -23.15
N ASN A 168 -28.90 4.74 -21.87
CA ASN A 168 -29.94 4.62 -20.85
C ASN A 168 -30.53 3.18 -20.74
N LYS A 169 -29.69 2.18 -21.01
CA LYS A 169 -30.05 0.77 -21.00
C LYS A 169 -29.06 -0.05 -20.17
N ASP A 170 -27.78 0.19 -20.37
CA ASP A 170 -26.68 -0.55 -19.76
C ASP A 170 -25.91 0.37 -18.80
N VAL A 171 -25.08 -0.21 -17.93
CA VAL A 171 -24.13 0.55 -17.09
C VAL A 171 -22.71 0.11 -17.38
N ARG A 172 -21.87 1.06 -17.79
CA ARG A 172 -20.44 0.82 -17.99
C ARG A 172 -19.66 1.23 -16.76
N CYS A 173 -18.90 0.28 -16.23
CA CYS A 173 -17.93 0.46 -15.16
C CYS A 173 -16.53 0.55 -15.78
N ASP A 174 -15.78 1.60 -15.46
CA ASP A 174 -14.40 1.82 -15.88
C ASP A 174 -13.54 2.00 -14.62
N TRP A 175 -12.38 1.34 -14.54
CA TRP A 175 -11.45 1.50 -13.41
C TRP A 175 -9.99 1.44 -13.83
N VAL A 176 -9.14 1.99 -12.97
CA VAL A 176 -7.71 2.11 -13.20
C VAL A 176 -6.94 1.73 -11.94
N THR A 177 -5.97 0.84 -12.07
CA THR A 177 -5.01 0.48 -11.03
C THR A 177 -3.64 1.09 -11.36
N ALA A 178 -2.91 1.59 -10.35
CA ALA A 178 -1.54 2.07 -10.55
C ALA A 178 -0.54 0.90 -10.63
N SER A 179 -0.79 -0.15 -9.83
CA SER A 179 -0.04 -1.40 -9.77
C SER A 179 -0.93 -2.50 -9.16
N GLU A 180 -0.59 -3.76 -9.43
CA GLU A 180 -1.29 -4.94 -8.92
C GLU A 180 -0.30 -5.92 -8.29
N ILE A 181 -0.65 -6.47 -7.13
CA ILE A 181 0.16 -7.48 -6.44
C ILE A 181 -0.80 -8.58 -5.98
N ASP A 182 -0.54 -9.79 -6.43
CA ASP A 182 -1.34 -10.99 -6.16
C ASP A 182 -2.86 -10.82 -6.40
N ASN A 183 -3.26 -9.93 -7.31
CA ASN A 183 -4.65 -9.68 -7.65
C ASN A 183 -5.18 -10.80 -8.56
N ASP A 184 -6.08 -11.62 -8.03
CA ASP A 184 -6.70 -12.71 -8.78
C ASP A 184 -7.78 -12.16 -9.72
N TYR A 185 -8.77 -11.44 -9.17
CA TYR A 185 -9.86 -10.87 -9.96
C TYR A 185 -10.56 -9.68 -9.28
N PHE A 186 -11.25 -8.92 -10.11
CA PHE A 186 -12.21 -7.91 -9.71
C PHE A 186 -13.63 -8.45 -9.82
N THR A 187 -14.45 -8.20 -8.80
CA THR A 187 -15.90 -8.37 -8.80
C THR A 187 -16.54 -6.99 -8.89
N ILE A 188 -17.35 -6.77 -9.92
CA ILE A 188 -18.22 -5.61 -9.99
C ILE A 188 -19.48 -5.98 -9.21
N GLU A 189 -19.79 -5.22 -8.18
CA GLU A 189 -20.97 -5.42 -7.36
C GLU A 189 -21.97 -4.28 -7.55
N ARG A 190 -23.26 -4.61 -7.58
CA ARG A 190 -24.37 -3.67 -7.73
C ARG A 190 -25.38 -3.79 -6.59
N SER A 191 -26.11 -2.72 -6.31
CA SER A 191 -27.12 -2.66 -5.26
C SER A 191 -28.27 -1.71 -5.62
N LYS A 192 -29.48 -2.00 -5.11
CA LYS A 192 -30.63 -1.08 -5.17
C LYS A 192 -30.67 -0.07 -4.04
N ASN A 193 -30.05 -0.38 -2.90
CA ASN A 193 -30.16 0.39 -1.66
C ASN A 193 -28.81 0.88 -1.11
N GLY A 194 -27.70 0.51 -1.75
CA GLY A 194 -26.35 0.87 -1.32
C GLY A 194 -25.86 0.12 -0.08
N ILE A 195 -26.59 -0.93 0.35
CA ILE A 195 -26.28 -1.75 1.53
C ILE A 195 -26.11 -3.21 1.10
N ASP A 196 -27.12 -3.76 0.42
CA ASP A 196 -27.15 -5.15 -0.03
C ASP A 196 -26.62 -5.20 -1.46
N PHE A 197 -25.40 -5.74 -1.62
CA PHE A 197 -24.71 -5.83 -2.89
C PHE A 197 -24.76 -7.26 -3.44
N GLU A 198 -24.95 -7.37 -4.75
CA GLU A 198 -24.86 -8.61 -5.52
C GLU A 198 -23.82 -8.48 -6.64
N THR A 199 -23.29 -9.59 -7.13
CA THR A 199 -22.33 -9.60 -8.23
C THR A 199 -23.03 -9.26 -9.56
N ALA A 200 -22.55 -8.21 -10.23
CA ALA A 200 -22.90 -7.88 -11.61
C ALA A 200 -21.99 -8.59 -12.61
N GLY A 201 -20.71 -8.76 -12.26
CA GLY A 201 -19.74 -9.45 -13.12
C GLY A 201 -18.38 -9.61 -12.45
N ILE A 202 -17.52 -10.39 -13.11
CA ILE A 202 -16.13 -10.64 -12.69
C ILE A 202 -15.21 -10.32 -13.86
N THR A 203 -14.05 -9.77 -13.58
CA THR A 203 -12.99 -9.47 -14.54
C THR A 203 -11.67 -9.91 -13.95
N ASP A 204 -10.92 -10.74 -14.68
CA ASP A 204 -9.63 -11.23 -14.23
C ASP A 204 -8.67 -10.07 -13.94
N GLY A 205 -7.92 -10.20 -12.84
CA GLY A 205 -6.82 -9.32 -12.49
C GLY A 205 -5.58 -9.62 -13.33
N ALA A 206 -4.57 -8.76 -13.27
CA ALA A 206 -3.30 -9.03 -13.92
C ALA A 206 -2.44 -10.06 -13.17
N GLY A 207 -2.85 -10.49 -11.98
CA GLY A 207 -2.00 -11.18 -11.02
C GLY A 207 -1.00 -10.22 -10.41
N ASN A 208 -0.04 -9.75 -11.21
CA ASN A 208 0.98 -8.79 -10.81
C ASN A 208 1.21 -7.75 -11.91
N SER A 209 1.27 -6.47 -11.55
CA SER A 209 1.67 -5.37 -12.43
C SER A 209 2.39 -4.27 -11.66
N ASN A 210 3.34 -3.59 -12.31
CA ASN A 210 4.06 -2.44 -11.78
C ASN A 210 3.87 -1.18 -12.64
N TYR A 211 2.83 -1.18 -13.47
CA TYR A 211 2.43 -0.07 -14.32
C TYR A 211 0.91 0.01 -14.35
N GLN A 212 0.43 1.19 -14.73
CA GLN A 212 -0.99 1.47 -14.74
C GLN A 212 -1.74 0.55 -15.70
N LEU A 213 -2.84 -0.05 -15.23
CA LEU A 213 -3.75 -0.85 -16.04
C LEU A 213 -5.15 -0.25 -16.00
N SER A 214 -5.83 -0.32 -17.14
CA SER A 214 -7.19 0.18 -17.31
C SER A 214 -8.11 -0.98 -17.68
N TYR A 215 -9.25 -1.03 -17.00
CA TYR A 215 -10.23 -2.10 -17.15
C TYR A 215 -11.61 -1.52 -17.41
N ALA A 216 -12.48 -2.34 -17.99
CA ALA A 216 -13.87 -1.99 -18.18
C ALA A 216 -14.77 -3.23 -18.11
N PHE A 217 -15.97 -3.02 -17.59
CA PHE A 217 -17.05 -4.01 -17.56
C PHE A 217 -18.37 -3.31 -17.89
N THR A 218 -19.27 -4.00 -18.59
CA THR A 218 -20.60 -3.48 -18.89
C THR A 218 -21.66 -4.39 -18.30
N ASP A 219 -22.44 -3.86 -17.36
CA ASP A 219 -23.67 -4.49 -16.89
C ASP A 219 -24.78 -4.27 -17.93
N THR A 220 -25.18 -5.35 -18.61
CA THR A 220 -26.25 -5.36 -19.63
C THR A 220 -27.64 -5.64 -19.05
N GLU A 221 -27.72 -5.97 -17.76
CA GLU A 221 -28.97 -6.19 -17.03
C GLU A 221 -29.06 -5.32 -15.76
N PRO A 222 -28.76 -4.00 -15.83
CA PRO A 222 -28.71 -3.15 -14.65
C PRO A 222 -30.12 -2.86 -14.12
N TYR A 223 -30.18 -2.46 -12.86
CA TYR A 223 -31.43 -1.98 -12.28
C TYR A 223 -31.90 -0.65 -12.91
N ARG A 224 -33.20 -0.56 -13.15
CA ARG A 224 -33.87 0.70 -13.51
C ARG A 224 -33.96 1.60 -12.27
N GLY A 225 -33.94 2.91 -12.49
CA GLY A 225 -33.93 3.90 -11.42
C GLY A 225 -32.54 4.11 -10.83
N LEU A 226 -32.51 4.49 -9.54
CA LEU A 226 -31.26 4.68 -8.80
C LEU A 226 -30.68 3.32 -8.41
N SER A 227 -29.41 3.13 -8.74
CA SER A 227 -28.62 1.94 -8.40
C SER A 227 -27.23 2.38 -7.96
N TYR A 228 -26.52 1.48 -7.28
CA TYR A 228 -25.21 1.74 -6.70
C TYR A 228 -24.24 0.66 -7.15
N TYR A 229 -23.03 1.04 -7.52
CA TYR A 229 -21.97 0.13 -7.95
C TYR A 229 -20.74 0.32 -7.09
N ARG A 230 -20.01 -0.77 -6.85
CA ARG A 230 -18.67 -0.74 -6.28
C ARG A 230 -17.81 -1.82 -6.92
N LEU A 231 -16.50 -1.63 -6.87
CA LEU A 231 -15.53 -2.65 -7.21
C LEU A 231 -15.09 -3.36 -5.94
N LYS A 232 -15.07 -4.69 -5.99
CA LYS A 232 -14.40 -5.52 -5.00
C LYS A 232 -13.20 -6.18 -5.68
N GLN A 233 -12.02 -5.99 -5.15
CA GLN A 233 -10.86 -6.74 -5.58
C GLN A 233 -10.71 -7.99 -4.71
N THR A 234 -10.25 -9.10 -5.30
CA THR A 234 -9.92 -10.33 -4.57
C THR A 234 -8.52 -10.78 -4.95
N ASP A 235 -7.67 -10.97 -3.95
CA ASP A 235 -6.31 -11.45 -4.12
C ASP A 235 -6.30 -12.99 -4.16
N PHE A 236 -5.21 -13.62 -4.63
CA PHE A 236 -5.08 -15.10 -4.70
C PHE A 236 -5.20 -15.80 -3.33
N ASP A 237 -4.97 -15.07 -2.23
CA ASP A 237 -5.17 -15.57 -0.87
C ASP A 237 -6.61 -15.41 -0.35
N GLY A 238 -7.51 -14.87 -1.17
CA GLY A 238 -8.92 -14.65 -0.88
C GLY A 238 -9.23 -13.38 -0.10
N ARG A 239 -8.23 -12.54 0.22
CA ARG A 239 -8.48 -11.21 0.81
C ARG A 239 -9.13 -10.29 -0.21
N SER A 240 -9.88 -9.33 0.30
CA SER A 240 -10.59 -8.39 -0.55
C SER A 240 -10.58 -6.97 -0.02
N SER A 241 -10.51 -6.02 -0.94
CA SER A 241 -10.69 -4.58 -0.72
C SER A 241 -11.85 -4.07 -1.59
N TYR A 242 -12.37 -2.88 -1.25
CA TYR A 242 -13.51 -2.28 -1.96
C TYR A 242 -13.19 -0.85 -2.38
N SER A 243 -13.72 -0.44 -3.53
CA SER A 243 -13.77 0.97 -3.93
C SER A 243 -14.82 1.74 -3.14
N GLU A 244 -14.81 3.06 -3.29
CA GLU A 244 -15.97 3.90 -3.01
C GLU A 244 -17.19 3.46 -3.85
N ILE A 245 -18.39 3.78 -3.36
CA ILE A 245 -19.66 3.47 -4.03
C ILE A 245 -20.02 4.59 -5.02
N VAL A 246 -20.32 4.21 -6.26
CA VAL A 246 -20.79 5.11 -7.32
C VAL A 246 -22.28 4.92 -7.54
N ALA A 247 -23.05 6.00 -7.44
CA ALA A 247 -24.48 5.99 -7.75
C ALA A 247 -24.72 6.22 -9.25
N VAL A 248 -25.61 5.41 -9.84
CA VAL A 248 -25.99 5.48 -11.26
C VAL A 248 -27.51 5.52 -11.37
N MET A 249 -28.02 6.45 -12.16
CA MET A 249 -29.45 6.58 -12.43
C MET A 249 -29.75 6.21 -13.88
N LEU A 250 -30.51 5.14 -14.08
CA LEU A 250 -31.14 4.81 -15.36
C LEU A 250 -32.58 5.27 -15.34
N THR A 251 -32.91 6.31 -16.10
CA THR A 251 -34.25 6.88 -16.09
C THR A 251 -35.18 6.08 -17.00
N ASP A 252 -36.39 5.79 -16.55
CA ASP A 252 -37.45 5.53 -17.50
C ASP A 252 -37.80 6.84 -18.19
N LYS A 253 -38.12 6.81 -19.49
CA LYS A 253 -38.44 8.01 -20.29
C LYS A 253 -39.56 8.90 -19.69
N ASN A 254 -40.24 8.48 -18.61
CA ASN A 254 -41.36 9.16 -17.98
C ASN A 254 -41.21 9.45 -16.47
N SER A 255 -40.04 9.27 -15.85
CA SER A 255 -39.91 9.39 -14.38
C SER A 255 -39.28 10.72 -13.96
N LEU A 256 -40.02 11.54 -13.19
CA LEU A 256 -39.58 12.81 -12.61
C LEU A 256 -38.32 12.61 -11.75
N ILE A 257 -37.31 13.46 -11.96
CA ILE A 257 -36.01 13.39 -11.28
C ILE A 257 -36.18 13.82 -9.81
N GLY A 258 -36.21 12.85 -8.90
CA GLY A 258 -35.97 13.08 -7.47
C GLY A 258 -34.50 12.84 -7.14
N PHE A 259 -33.77 13.88 -6.74
CA PHE A 259 -32.43 13.72 -6.18
C PHE A 259 -32.53 13.11 -4.78
N LEU A 260 -32.08 11.85 -4.61
CA LEU A 260 -31.85 11.23 -3.31
C LEU A 260 -30.34 11.17 -3.06
N ILE A 261 -29.92 11.77 -1.95
CA ILE A 261 -28.52 11.78 -1.48
C ILE A 261 -28.26 10.43 -0.77
N PRO A 262 -27.15 9.72 -1.08
CA PRO A 262 -26.81 8.46 -0.41
C PRO A 262 -26.58 8.64 1.11
N PRO A 263 -26.91 7.63 1.94
CA PRO A 263 -26.94 7.77 3.41
C PRO A 263 -25.57 7.82 4.11
N GLN A 264 -24.45 8.01 3.42
CA GLN A 264 -23.13 8.12 4.04
C GLN A 264 -22.27 9.17 3.32
N MET A 265 -22.56 10.44 3.54
CA MET A 265 -21.55 11.49 3.42
C MET A 265 -21.65 12.38 4.66
N ASN A 266 -20.64 12.30 5.52
CA ASN A 266 -20.39 13.30 6.55
C ASN A 266 -19.96 14.60 5.85
N LEU A 267 -20.89 15.27 5.17
CA LEU A 267 -20.70 16.61 4.61
C LEU A 267 -21.53 17.59 5.43
N ARG A 268 -20.85 18.31 6.32
CA ARG A 268 -21.32 19.62 6.77
C ARG A 268 -21.24 20.54 5.55
N PHE A 269 -22.36 20.83 4.91
CA PHE A 269 -22.80 22.17 4.44
C PHE A 269 -24.09 21.98 3.62
N ILE A 270 -25.17 22.62 4.08
CA ILE A 270 -26.44 22.75 3.35
C ILE A 270 -26.42 24.12 2.67
N LEU A 271 -26.57 24.16 1.34
CA LEU A 271 -27.09 25.34 0.65
C LEU A 271 -28.26 24.89 -0.22
N MET A 272 -29.46 25.30 0.17
CA MET A 272 -30.70 25.01 -0.53
C MET A 272 -31.20 26.33 -1.12
N ALA A 273 -31.22 26.46 -2.45
CA ALA A 273 -31.94 27.52 -3.14
C ALA A 273 -32.97 26.86 -4.05
N ILE A 274 -34.24 26.94 -3.66
CA ILE A 274 -35.37 26.63 -4.52
C ILE A 274 -35.79 27.94 -5.18
N TRP A 275 -35.86 27.96 -6.51
CA TRP A 275 -36.71 28.92 -7.21
C TRP A 275 -37.40 28.20 -8.38
N ASN A 276 -38.73 28.06 -8.30
CA ASN A 276 -39.57 27.59 -9.40
C ASN A 276 -40.28 28.80 -10.03
N MET A 277 -40.10 28.91 -11.36
CA MET A 277 -40.97 29.38 -12.46
C MET A 277 -42.15 30.34 -12.16
N ILE A 278 -42.52 31.23 -13.09
CA ILE A 278 -43.40 30.90 -14.22
C ILE A 278 -43.24 31.94 -15.36
N LEU A 279 -43.15 31.42 -16.59
CA LEU A 279 -43.44 32.13 -17.84
C LEU A 279 -44.97 32.23 -18.03
N HIS A 280 -45.46 33.42 -18.33
CA HIS A 280 -46.59 33.61 -19.23
C HIS A 280 -46.08 34.26 -20.51
#